data_AF-A0AAV3PL33-F1
#
_entry.id   AF-A0AAV3PL33-F1
#
_cell.length_a   1.000
_cell.length_b   1.000
_cell.length_c   1.000
_cell.angle_alpha   90.00
_cell.angle_beta   90.00
_cell.angle_gamma   90.00
#
_symmetry.space_group_name_H-M   'P 1'
#
loop_
_entity.id
_entity.type
_entity.pdbx_description
1 polymer ?
#
loop_
_entity_poly.entity_id
_entity_poly.type
_entity_poly.pdbx_seq_one_letter_code
_entity_poly.pdbx_strand_id
1 'polypeptide(L)' 'MYFEEDVQTNHHQPPRNNDGGEVAVDDRLSIFRHPGRPTRCIRNLYFMSEDESNIAHLYALKNTPEVTPFLDLVFFVILI' A
#
# COMPACT_ATOMS: atom_id res chain seq x y z
N MET A 1 -0.81 18.70 23.43
CA MET A 1 -1.47 18.40 22.14
C MET A 1 -2.76 17.65 22.42
N TYR A 2 -3.79 17.83 21.60
CA TYR A 2 -5.12 17.21 21.81
C TYR A 2 -5.22 15.77 21.28
N PHE A 3 -4.26 15.34 20.48
CA PHE A 3 -4.22 14.00 19.86
C PHE A 3 -2.96 13.26 20.30
N GLU A 4 -3.06 11.93 20.35
CA GLU A 4 -1.95 11.03 20.61
C GLU A 4 -0.89 11.13 19.48
N GLU A 5 0.37 10.82 19.79
CA GLU A 5 1.50 11.05 18.87
C GLU A 5 1.44 10.20 17.59
N ASP A 6 0.71 9.09 17.65
CA ASP A 6 0.42 8.16 16.55
C ASP A 6 -0.70 8.67 15.62
N VAL A 7 -1.44 9.70 16.01
CA VAL A 7 -2.50 10.27 15.19
C VAL A 7 -1.91 11.20 14.11
N GLN A 8 -2.05 10.79 12.85
CA GLN A 8 -1.65 11.57 11.67
C GLN A 8 -2.49 12.86 11.56
N THR A 9 -1.96 13.97 12.06
CA THR A 9 -2.52 15.32 11.87
C THR A 9 -1.72 16.11 10.83
N ASN A 10 -2.25 17.22 10.32
CA ASN A 10 -1.50 18.12 9.42
C ASN A 10 -0.15 18.58 10.00
N HIS A 11 0.00 18.60 11.33
CA HIS A 11 1.22 18.99 12.02
C HIS A 11 2.21 17.83 12.21
N HIS A 12 1.73 16.58 12.18
CA HIS A 12 2.52 15.36 12.37
C HIS A 12 2.73 14.60 11.06
N GLN A 13 2.25 15.16 9.94
CA GLN A 13 2.38 14.50 8.65
C GLN A 13 3.86 14.39 8.25
N PRO A 14 4.29 13.19 7.85
CA PRO A 14 5.66 12.97 7.41
C PRO A 14 6.00 13.84 6.17
N PRO A 15 7.26 14.31 6.06
CA PRO A 15 7.70 15.12 4.93
C PRO A 15 7.61 14.36 3.59
N ARG A 16 7.62 15.09 2.47
CA ARG A 16 7.39 14.55 1.12
C ARG A 16 8.37 13.47 0.67
N ASN A 17 9.57 13.47 1.24
CA ASN A 17 10.64 12.53 0.98
C ASN A 17 10.75 11.48 2.10
N ASN A 18 9.74 11.35 2.97
CA ASN A 18 9.69 10.29 3.94
C ASN A 18 9.35 8.99 3.21
N ASP A 19 10.37 8.17 3.03
CA ASP A 19 10.37 6.79 2.56
C ASP A 19 9.77 5.81 3.58
N GLY A 20 9.33 6.32 4.72
CA GLY A 20 8.60 5.57 5.74
C GLY A 20 9.48 5.05 6.86
N GLY A 21 10.81 5.06 6.69
CA GLY A 21 11.77 4.56 7.66
C GLY A 21 11.53 3.10 8.10
N GLU A 22 12.30 2.64 9.09
CA GLU A 22 11.97 1.42 9.83
C GLU A 22 10.76 1.67 10.74
N VAL A 23 9.56 1.45 10.19
CA VAL A 23 8.37 1.01 10.91
C VAL A 23 8.62 -0.07 11.98
N ALA A 24 8.11 -0.01 13.21
CA ALA A 24 8.01 -1.23 14.01
C ALA A 24 7.31 -2.35 13.19
N VAL A 25 7.76 -3.59 13.36
CA VAL A 25 7.14 -4.77 12.72
C VAL A 25 5.75 -4.93 13.33
N ASP A 26 4.73 -4.44 12.63
CA ASP A 26 3.34 -4.76 12.89
C ASP A 26 3.00 -6.03 12.07
N ASP A 27 1.99 -6.81 12.46
CA ASP A 27 1.56 -8.04 11.76
C ASP A 27 0.90 -7.74 10.38
N ARG A 28 1.20 -6.57 9.79
CA ARG A 28 0.62 -6.04 8.56
C ARG A 28 1.61 -6.14 7.40
N LEU A 29 1.09 -6.39 6.21
CA LEU A 29 1.89 -6.37 4.97
C LEU A 29 2.50 -4.97 4.77
N SER A 30 3.74 -4.93 4.28
CA SER A 30 4.50 -3.70 4.02
C SER A 30 3.78 -2.74 3.08
N ILE A 31 2.97 -3.24 2.14
CA ILE A 31 2.13 -2.45 1.24
C ILE A 31 1.07 -1.60 1.95
N PHE A 32 0.72 -1.90 3.21
CA PHE A 32 -0.26 -1.17 4.01
C PHE A 32 0.36 -0.36 5.15
N ARG A 33 1.70 -0.35 5.26
CA ARG A 33 2.43 0.28 6.38
C ARG A 33 2.30 1.80 6.40
N HIS A 34 2.17 2.40 5.21
CA HIS A 34 2.06 3.85 5.09
C HIS A 34 0.69 4.23 4.54
N PRO A 35 -0.10 5.03 5.27
CA PRO A 35 -1.26 5.67 4.69
C PRO A 35 -0.74 6.55 3.55
N GLY A 36 -0.97 6.12 2.31
CA GLY A 36 -0.55 6.85 1.12
C GLY A 36 -1.04 8.29 1.18
N ARG A 37 -0.28 9.21 0.60
CA ARG A 37 -0.70 10.61 0.52
C ARG A 37 -1.81 10.74 -0.52
N PRO A 38 -2.94 11.41 -0.23
CA PRO A 38 -3.92 11.73 -1.27
C PRO A 38 -3.23 12.52 -2.39
N THR A 39 -3.32 12.01 -3.61
CA THR A 39 -2.77 12.66 -4.80
C THR A 39 -3.47 14.01 -5.00
N ARG A 40 -2.72 15.11 -4.89
CA ARG A 40 -3.26 16.45 -5.20
C ARG A 40 -3.71 16.47 -6.65
N CYS A 41 -4.85 17.14 -6.93
CA CYS A 41 -5.48 17.35 -8.24
C CYS A 41 -4.54 17.08 -9.41
N ILE A 42 -4.59 15.86 -9.94
CA ILE A 42 -3.89 15.46 -11.13
C ILE A 42 -4.68 16.10 -12.30
N ARG A 43 -4.10 17.11 -12.95
CA ARG A 43 -4.75 17.79 -14.10
C ARG A 43 -4.92 16.88 -15.32
N ASN A 44 -4.18 15.78 -15.37
CA ASN A 44 -4.25 14.73 -16.40
C ASN A 44 -4.59 13.39 -15.73
N LEU A 45 -5.83 13.26 -15.25
CA LEU A 45 -6.28 12.02 -14.64
C LEU A 45 -6.50 10.98 -15.75
N TYR A 46 -5.55 10.05 -15.88
CA TYR A 46 -5.73 8.86 -16.69
C TYR A 46 -6.61 7.89 -15.90
N PHE A 47 -7.79 7.58 -16.43
CA PHE A 47 -8.62 6.51 -15.88
C PHE A 47 -8.13 5.19 -16.45
N MET A 48 -7.57 4.38 -15.56
CA MET A 48 -7.11 3.04 -15.87
C MET A 48 -8.29 2.15 -16.25
N SER A 49 -8.14 1.32 -17.28
CA SER A 49 -9.15 0.30 -17.57
C SER A 49 -9.20 -0.75 -16.46
N GLU A 50 -10.27 -1.54 -16.39
CA GLU A 50 -10.38 -2.64 -15.42
C GLU A 50 -9.22 -3.63 -15.58
N ASP A 51 -8.85 -3.97 -16.82
CA ASP A 51 -7.74 -4.86 -17.12
C ASP A 51 -6.40 -4.29 -16.65
N GLU A 52 -6.13 -3.02 -16.95
CA GLU A 52 -4.91 -2.34 -16.52
C GLU A 52 -4.83 -2.25 -14.99
N SER A 53 -5.97 -2.00 -14.33
CA SER A 53 -6.09 -1.98 -12.87
C SER A 53 -5.77 -3.34 -12.28
N ASN A 54 -6.33 -4.41 -12.84
CA ASN A 54 -6.04 -5.77 -12.42
C ASN A 54 -4.56 -6.12 -12.59
N ILE A 55 -3.94 -5.73 -13.71
CA ILE A 55 -2.51 -5.94 -13.96
C ILE A 55 -1.66 -5.17 -12.94
N ALA A 56 -1.98 -3.89 -12.70
CA ALA A 56 -1.25 -3.05 -11.75
C ALA A 56 -1.33 -3.60 -10.32
N HIS A 57 -2.53 -4.00 -9.89
CA HIS A 57 -2.74 -4.63 -8.58
C HIS A 57 -1.97 -5.95 -8.45
N LEU A 58 -2.05 -6.82 -9.45
CA LEU A 58 -1.30 -8.09 -9.44
C LEU A 58 0.21 -7.86 -9.42
N TYR A 59 0.70 -6.86 -10.14
CA TYR A 59 2.12 -6.50 -10.13
C TYR A 59 2.57 -6.00 -8.75
N ALA A 60 1.78 -5.14 -8.11
CA ALA A 60 2.06 -4.67 -6.76
C ALA A 60 2.12 -5.85 -5.76
N LEU A 61 1.14 -6.77 -5.84
CA LEU A 61 1.10 -7.95 -4.99
C LEU A 61 2.29 -8.89 -5.21
N LYS A 62 2.62 -9.22 -6.46
CA LYS A 62 3.74 -10.14 -6.79
C LYS A 62 5.11 -9.61 -6.38
N ASN A 63 5.31 -8.30 -6.36
CA ASN A 63 6.58 -7.72 -5.91
C ASN A 63 6.73 -7.69 -4.38
N THR A 64 5.72 -8.13 -3.63
CA THR A 64 5.75 -8.12 -2.18
C THR A 64 6.04 -9.54 -1.67
N PRO A 65 7.24 -9.84 -1.17
CA PRO A 65 7.63 -11.20 -0.79
C PRO A 65 6.77 -11.77 0.35
N GLU A 66 6.21 -10.91 1.19
CA GLU A 66 5.30 -11.26 2.29
C GLU A 66 3.97 -11.86 1.78
N VAL A 67 3.60 -11.59 0.53
CA VAL A 67 2.33 -12.02 -0.08
C VAL A 67 2.44 -13.42 -0.72
N THR A 68 3.66 -13.88 -0.99
CA THR A 68 3.96 -15.21 -1.59
C THR A 68 3.17 -16.37 -0.96
N PRO A 69 3.16 -16.57 0.38
CA PRO A 69 2.43 -17.70 0.97
C PRO A 69 0.92 -17.67 0.72
N PHE A 70 0.34 -16.47 0.51
CA PHE A 70 -1.08 -16.33 0.20
C PHE A 70 -1.37 -16.60 -1.28
N LEU A 71 -0.44 -16.27 -2.18
CA LEU A 71 -0.58 -16.58 -3.61
C LEU A 71 -0.52 -18.08 -3.86
N ASP A 72 0.44 -18.76 -3.23
CA ASP A 72 0.61 -20.21 -3.37
C ASP A 72 -0.63 -20.98 -2.90
N LEU A 73 -1.29 -20.50 -1.83
CA LEU A 73 -2.53 -21.08 -1.31
C LEU A 73 -3.70 -20.91 -2.29
N VAL A 74 -3.82 -19.75 -2.93
CA VAL A 74 -4.86 -19.49 -3.94
C VAL A 74 -4.66 -20.35 -5.20
N PHE A 75 -3.43 -20.48 -5.68
CA PHE A 75 -3.13 -21.35 -6.83
C PHE A 75 -3.35 -22.84 -6.52
N PHE A 76 -3.15 -23.25 -5.26
CA PHE A 76 -3.42 -24.62 -4.82
C PHE A 76 -4.94 -24.93 -4.76
N VAL A 77 -5.77 -23.97 -4.35
CA VAL A 77 -7.23 -24.14 -4.24
C VAL A 77 -7.94 -24.10 -5.59
N ILE A 78 -7.39 -23.39 -6.59
CA ILE A 78 -7.99 -23.30 -7.94
C ILE A 78 -7.64 -24.53 -8.82
N LEU A 79 -6.66 -25.34 -8.41
CA LEU A 79 -6.19 -26.52 -9.15
C LEU A 79 -6.80 -27.86 -8.65
N ILE A 80 -7.80 -27.82 -7.77
CA ILE A 80 -8.57 -28.99 -7.28
C ILE A 80 -10.04 -28.80 -7.67
#